data_AF-A0A7X3YB61-F1
#
_entry.id   AF-A0A7X3YB61-F1
#
_cell.length_a   1.000
_cell.length_b   1.000
_cell.length_c   1.000
_cell.angle_alpha   90.00
_cell.angle_beta   90.00
_cell.angle_gamma   90.00
#
_symmetry.space_group_name_H-M   'P 1'
#
loop_
_entity.id
_entity.type
_entity.pdbx_description
1 polymer ?
#
loop_
_entity_poly.entity_id
_entity_poly.type
_entity_poly.pdbx_seq_one_letter_code
_entity_poly.pdbx_strand_id
1 'polypeptide(L)'
;MSVEAAAVRSLDYRLSPLPVRTGLIAAQQRAWARLGLPGEWWSGAVRIAIAEETRAAEHCGFCRERKAALSPYAVTGAHETATDLPEALVEVIHRIRTDPGRLTRRFYEEALAGGLSDAEYVETVGVMATVIAIDSFCDAMGLPRHRLPAPVAG
;
A
#
# COMPACT_ATOMS: atom_id res chain seq x y z
N MET A 1 28.30 16.33 16.81
CA MET A 1 27.62 15.68 15.68
C MET A 1 26.40 14.97 16.25
N SER A 2 25.26 15.67 16.27
CA SER A 2 24.05 15.19 16.94
C SER A 2 23.30 14.17 16.08
N VAL A 3 22.68 13.22 16.77
CA VAL A 3 21.94 12.04 16.29
C VAL A 3 20.68 12.39 15.48
N GLU A 4 20.45 13.68 15.19
CA GLU A 4 19.28 14.22 14.50
C GLU A 4 19.42 14.28 12.96
N ALA A 5 20.60 14.01 12.42
CA ALA A 5 20.90 14.10 10.98
C ALA A 5 20.59 12.81 10.18
N ALA A 6 20.03 11.78 10.81
CA ALA A 6 19.63 10.52 10.15
C ALA A 6 18.16 10.51 9.69
N ALA A 7 17.48 11.66 9.73
CA ALA A 7 16.13 11.81 9.22
C ALA A 7 16.09 11.41 7.73
N VAL A 8 15.36 10.32 7.44
CA VAL A 8 14.59 10.08 6.22
C VAL A 8 15.20 10.74 4.98
N ARG A 9 15.92 9.98 4.12
CA ARG A 9 16.12 10.44 2.74
C ARG A 9 14.73 10.63 2.13
N SER A 10 14.29 11.87 2.14
CA SER A 10 12.97 12.27 1.68
C SER A 10 12.84 11.87 0.23
N LEU A 11 11.66 11.38 -0.11
CA LEU A 11 11.25 11.13 -1.49
C LEU A 11 11.71 12.31 -2.38
N ASP A 12 12.54 12.03 -3.39
CA ASP A 12 13.05 13.05 -4.32
C ASP A 12 13.05 12.55 -5.75
N TYR A 13 12.90 13.47 -6.70
CA TYR A 13 12.82 13.16 -8.14
C TYR A 13 14.02 13.70 -8.90
N ARG A 14 15.22 13.69 -8.29
CA ARG A 14 16.42 14.29 -8.92
C ARG A 14 16.82 13.60 -10.22
N LEU A 15 16.44 12.34 -10.38
CA LEU A 15 16.67 11.55 -11.60
C LEU A 15 15.57 11.72 -12.65
N SER A 16 14.56 12.55 -12.38
CA SER A 16 13.44 12.77 -13.29
C SER A 16 13.91 13.41 -14.61
N PRO A 17 13.48 12.87 -15.78
CA PRO A 17 13.76 13.49 -17.07
C PRO A 17 12.95 14.78 -17.31
N LEU A 18 11.89 15.02 -16.52
CA LEU A 18 11.04 16.20 -16.61
C LEU A 18 11.06 17.00 -15.30
N PRO A 19 10.86 18.33 -15.34
CA PRO A 19 10.72 19.12 -14.13
C PRO A 19 9.47 18.69 -13.34
N VAL A 20 9.65 18.37 -12.06
CA VAL A 20 8.54 18.06 -11.13
C VAL A 20 8.21 19.30 -10.30
N ARG A 21 6.94 19.69 -10.27
CA ARG A 21 6.47 20.86 -9.53
C ARG A 21 6.83 20.73 -8.04
N THR A 22 7.50 21.73 -7.47
CA THR A 22 7.96 21.72 -6.07
C THR A 22 6.84 21.46 -5.06
N GLY A 23 5.64 22.01 -5.28
CA GLY A 23 4.47 21.76 -4.45
C GLY A 23 4.03 20.29 -4.45
N LEU A 24 4.16 19.59 -5.59
CA LEU A 24 3.88 18.15 -5.67
C LEU A 24 4.94 17.34 -4.91
N ILE A 25 6.21 17.67 -5.08
CA ILE A 25 7.31 17.03 -4.33
C ILE A 25 7.06 17.15 -2.83
N ALA A 26 6.78 18.37 -2.36
CA ALA A 26 6.54 18.62 -0.95
C ALA A 26 5.29 17.87 -0.42
N ALA A 27 4.23 17.76 -1.23
CA ALA A 27 3.03 16.99 -0.87
C ALA A 27 3.31 15.49 -0.75
N GLN A 28 4.01 14.90 -1.72
CA GLN A 28 4.37 13.49 -1.70
C GLN A 28 5.37 13.17 -0.58
N GLN A 29 6.33 14.05 -0.32
CA GLN A 29 7.24 13.91 0.83
C GLN A 29 6.51 13.87 2.16
N ARG A 30 5.53 14.76 2.38
CA ARG A 30 4.71 14.75 3.61
C ARG A 30 3.87 13.48 3.71
N ALA A 31 3.24 13.04 2.62
CA ALA A 31 2.45 11.82 2.60
C ALA A 31 3.33 10.59 2.88
N TRP A 32 4.50 10.51 2.25
CA TRP A 32 5.46 9.42 2.46
C TRP A 32 5.97 9.39 3.89
N ALA A 33 6.36 10.53 4.47
CA ALA A 33 6.80 10.59 5.86
C ALA A 33 5.69 10.13 6.84
N ARG A 34 4.43 10.50 6.59
CA ARG A 34 3.28 10.08 7.40
C ARG A 34 2.92 8.60 7.27
N LEU A 35 3.45 7.91 6.27
CA LEU A 35 3.22 6.48 6.09
C LEU A 35 3.81 5.67 7.25
N GLY A 36 5.01 6.06 7.72
CA GLY A 36 5.69 5.42 8.85
C GLY A 36 5.19 5.82 10.23
N LEU A 37 4.40 6.90 10.33
CA LEU A 37 3.79 7.31 11.60
C LEU A 37 2.59 6.41 11.94
N PRO A 38 2.29 6.20 13.24
CA PRO A 38 1.02 5.57 13.63
C PRO A 38 -0.16 6.39 13.11
N GLY A 39 -1.20 5.67 12.68
CA GLY A 39 -2.52 6.24 12.41
C GLY A 39 -3.44 6.11 13.62
N GLU A 40 -4.74 6.26 13.37
CA GLU A 40 -5.74 6.13 14.42
C GLU A 40 -5.99 4.66 14.77
N TRP A 41 -5.99 3.80 13.75
CA TRP A 41 -6.33 2.38 13.89
C TRP A 41 -5.12 1.46 13.72
N TRP A 42 -4.14 1.86 12.92
CA TRP A 42 -2.94 1.06 12.69
C TRP A 42 -1.69 1.70 13.26
N SER A 43 -0.84 0.87 13.87
CA SER A 43 0.52 1.28 14.23
C SER A 43 1.34 1.60 12.98
N GLY A 44 2.43 2.35 13.15
CA GLY A 44 3.35 2.63 12.04
C GLY A 44 3.88 1.33 11.39
N ALA A 45 4.12 0.29 12.18
CA ALA A 45 4.56 -1.01 11.68
C ALA A 45 3.51 -1.68 10.77
N VAL A 46 2.24 -1.70 11.18
CA VAL A 46 1.16 -2.27 10.37
C VAL A 46 0.95 -1.46 9.08
N ARG A 47 1.03 -0.13 9.15
CA ARG A 47 0.91 0.74 7.95
C ARG A 47 2.03 0.49 6.93
N ILE A 48 3.26 0.25 7.40
CA ILE A 48 4.38 -0.13 6.51
C ILE A 48 4.18 -1.53 5.95
N ALA A 49 3.73 -2.49 6.76
CA ALA A 49 3.41 -3.83 6.26
C ALA A 49 2.29 -3.79 5.19
N ILE A 50 1.25 -2.97 5.36
CA ILE A 50 0.21 -2.77 4.33
C ILE A 50 0.84 -2.24 3.03
N ALA A 51 1.78 -1.30 3.14
CA ALA A 51 2.48 -0.74 1.98
C ALA A 51 3.39 -1.77 1.27
N GLU A 52 4.09 -2.63 2.03
CA GLU A 52 4.88 -3.75 1.51
C GLU A 52 4.01 -4.75 0.77
N GLU A 53 2.90 -5.16 1.41
CA GLU A 53 1.95 -6.11 0.84
C GLU A 53 1.26 -5.55 -0.42
N THR A 54 0.98 -4.25 -0.44
CA THR A 54 0.43 -3.55 -1.62
C THR A 54 1.37 -3.66 -2.83
N ARG A 55 2.68 -3.58 -2.61
CA ARG A 55 3.68 -3.76 -3.68
C ARG A 55 3.80 -5.23 -4.08
N ALA A 56 3.80 -6.14 -3.11
CA ALA A 56 3.92 -7.57 -3.35
C ALA A 56 2.74 -8.14 -4.17
N ALA A 57 1.53 -7.65 -3.95
CA ALA A 57 0.32 -8.09 -4.64
C ALA A 57 0.40 -7.96 -6.18
N GLU A 58 1.23 -7.06 -6.73
CA GLU A 58 1.48 -6.95 -8.17
C GLU A 58 2.10 -8.22 -8.77
N HIS A 59 2.79 -8.99 -7.94
CA HIS A 59 3.51 -10.20 -8.34
C HIS A 59 2.90 -11.49 -7.80
N CYS A 60 1.77 -11.42 -7.09
CA CYS A 60 1.06 -12.59 -6.56
C CYS A 60 0.45 -13.46 -7.69
N GLY A 61 0.81 -14.74 -7.73
CA GLY A 61 0.33 -15.71 -8.72
C GLY A 61 -1.16 -15.97 -8.61
N PHE A 62 -1.67 -16.17 -7.40
CA PHE A 62 -3.10 -16.37 -7.16
C PHE A 62 -3.92 -15.14 -7.60
N CYS A 63 -3.42 -13.92 -7.35
CA CYS A 63 -4.07 -12.71 -7.85
C CYS A 63 -4.17 -12.67 -9.37
N ARG A 64 -3.14 -13.10 -10.11
CA ARG A 64 -3.19 -13.18 -11.58
C ARG A 64 -4.23 -14.19 -12.06
N GLU A 65 -4.25 -15.38 -11.46
CA GLU A 65 -5.23 -16.43 -11.80
C GLU A 65 -6.66 -15.95 -11.55
N ARG A 66 -6.93 -15.41 -10.36
CA ARG A 66 -8.23 -14.88 -9.97
C ARG A 66 -8.67 -13.70 -10.85
N LYS A 67 -7.73 -12.85 -11.26
CA LYS A 67 -8.00 -11.74 -12.19
C LYS A 67 -8.43 -12.25 -13.58
N ALA A 68 -7.82 -13.32 -14.06
CA ALA A 68 -8.14 -13.91 -15.36
C ALA A 68 -9.48 -14.67 -15.37
N ALA A 69 -9.95 -15.16 -14.22
CA ALA A 69 -11.23 -15.84 -14.11
C ALA A 69 -12.42 -14.91 -14.36
N LEU A 70 -13.52 -15.46 -14.89
CA LEU A 70 -14.78 -14.72 -15.11
C LEU A 70 -15.36 -14.17 -13.81
N SER A 71 -15.27 -14.96 -12.73
CA SER A 71 -15.70 -14.59 -11.39
C SER A 71 -14.55 -14.78 -10.41
N PRO A 72 -14.21 -13.76 -9.59
CA PRO A 72 -13.19 -13.90 -8.53
C PRO A 72 -13.52 -15.01 -7.53
N TYR A 73 -14.80 -15.32 -7.36
CA TYR A 73 -15.28 -16.34 -6.42
C TYR A 73 -15.26 -17.77 -6.98
N ALA A 74 -14.89 -17.95 -8.26
CA ALA A 74 -14.78 -19.27 -8.89
C ALA A 74 -13.40 -19.92 -8.70
N VAL A 75 -12.43 -19.17 -8.19
CA VAL A 75 -11.06 -19.64 -7.96
C VAL A 75 -10.75 -19.55 -6.47
N THR A 76 -10.21 -20.63 -5.92
CA THR A 76 -9.73 -20.70 -4.53
C THR A 76 -8.22 -20.90 -4.53
N GLY A 77 -7.55 -20.32 -3.55
CA GLY A 77 -6.10 -20.35 -3.44
C GLY A 77 -5.62 -19.50 -2.27
N ALA A 78 -4.31 -19.46 -2.08
CA ALA A 78 -3.66 -18.64 -1.06
C ALA A 78 -2.83 -17.54 -1.74
N HIS A 79 -2.76 -16.37 -1.09
CA HIS A 79 -1.87 -15.30 -1.54
C HIS A 79 -0.41 -15.65 -1.26
N GLU A 80 0.46 -15.26 -2.17
CA GLU A 80 1.88 -15.10 -1.85
C GLU A 80 2.02 -13.84 -0.99
N THR A 81 2.31 -14.01 0.30
CA THR A 81 2.40 -12.90 1.25
C THR A 81 3.83 -12.41 1.42
N ALA A 82 4.02 -11.10 1.61
CA ALA A 82 5.32 -10.50 1.91
C ALA A 82 5.49 -10.16 3.40
N THR A 83 4.40 -10.24 4.17
CA THR A 83 4.32 -9.79 5.56
C THR A 83 3.58 -10.80 6.43
N ASP A 84 3.63 -10.58 7.75
CA ASP A 84 2.88 -11.36 8.76
C ASP A 84 1.48 -10.76 9.06
N LEU A 85 0.91 -10.00 8.11
CA LEU A 85 -0.43 -9.44 8.29
C LEU A 85 -1.50 -10.55 8.36
N PRO A 86 -2.61 -10.33 9.09
CA PRO A 86 -3.72 -11.28 9.11
C PRO A 86 -4.28 -11.56 7.71
N GLU A 87 -4.69 -12.81 7.46
CA GLU A 87 -5.18 -13.25 6.14
C GLU A 87 -6.32 -12.38 5.59
N ALA A 88 -7.25 -11.95 6.45
CA ALA A 88 -8.36 -11.08 6.06
C ALA A 88 -7.87 -9.72 5.52
N LEU A 89 -6.82 -9.16 6.14
CA LEU A 89 -6.22 -7.89 5.72
C LEU A 89 -5.42 -8.08 4.42
N VAL A 90 -4.67 -9.18 4.29
CA VAL A 90 -3.99 -9.56 3.04
C VAL A 90 -4.99 -9.70 1.89
N GLU A 91 -6.11 -10.41 2.09
CA GLU A 91 -7.16 -10.56 1.07
C GLU A 91 -7.71 -9.20 0.63
N VAL A 92 -7.97 -8.28 1.56
CA VAL A 92 -8.40 -6.91 1.25
C VAL A 92 -7.37 -6.17 0.40
N ILE A 93 -6.10 -6.18 0.81
CA ILE A 93 -5.00 -5.50 0.10
C ILE A 93 -4.85 -6.06 -1.32
N HIS A 94 -4.79 -7.39 -1.45
CA HIS A 94 -4.56 -8.06 -2.72
C HIS A 94 -5.73 -7.85 -3.69
N ARG A 95 -6.98 -7.94 -3.21
CA ARG A 95 -8.19 -7.65 -4.00
C ARG A 95 -8.21 -6.22 -4.51
N ILE A 96 -8.04 -5.26 -3.62
CA ILE A 96 -8.10 -3.83 -3.97
C ILE A 96 -6.96 -3.47 -4.92
N ARG A 97 -5.74 -4.02 -4.72
CA ARG A 97 -4.60 -3.71 -5.58
C ARG A 97 -4.78 -4.25 -6.99
N THR A 98 -5.25 -5.48 -7.13
CA THR A 98 -5.17 -6.22 -8.41
C THR A 98 -6.47 -6.22 -9.21
N ASP A 99 -7.61 -6.11 -8.53
CA ASP A 99 -8.94 -6.26 -9.11
C ASP A 99 -10.00 -5.30 -8.51
N PRO A 100 -9.72 -3.98 -8.41
CA PRO A 100 -10.62 -3.03 -7.74
C PRO A 100 -11.96 -2.85 -8.49
N GLY A 101 -12.02 -3.11 -9.79
CA GLY A 101 -13.22 -2.94 -10.61
C GLY A 101 -14.31 -3.98 -10.36
N ARG A 102 -14.00 -5.07 -9.64
CA ARG A 102 -14.93 -6.18 -9.34
C ARG A 102 -15.21 -6.34 -7.84
N LEU A 103 -14.88 -5.32 -7.04
CA LEU A 103 -15.24 -5.31 -5.63
C LEU A 103 -16.75 -5.15 -5.48
N THR A 104 -17.33 -5.85 -4.51
CA THR A 104 -18.77 -5.89 -4.27
C THR A 104 -19.05 -5.58 -2.81
N ARG A 105 -20.33 -5.35 -2.47
CA ARG A 105 -20.77 -5.29 -1.08
C ARG A 105 -20.41 -6.58 -0.31
N ARG A 106 -20.55 -7.74 -0.95
CA ARG A 106 -20.17 -9.04 -0.38
C ARG A 106 -18.69 -9.07 0.02
N PHE A 107 -17.79 -8.57 -0.82
CA PHE A 107 -16.36 -8.47 -0.48
C PHE A 107 -16.13 -7.67 0.81
N TYR A 108 -16.81 -6.52 0.94
CA TYR A 108 -16.69 -5.68 2.12
C TYR A 108 -17.21 -6.40 3.37
N GLU A 109 -18.38 -7.03 3.28
CA GLU A 109 -18.96 -7.79 4.40
C GLU A 109 -18.08 -9.01 4.79
N GLU A 110 -17.45 -9.68 3.82
CA GLU A 110 -16.46 -10.73 4.06
C GLU A 110 -15.22 -10.21 4.82
N ALA A 111 -14.75 -9.00 4.50
CA ALA A 111 -13.65 -8.37 5.21
C ALA A 111 -14.00 -8.09 6.69
N LEU A 112 -15.20 -7.59 6.96
CA LEU A 112 -15.67 -7.34 8.32
C LEU A 112 -15.85 -8.65 9.11
N ALA A 113 -16.44 -9.67 8.47
CA ALA A 113 -16.57 -10.99 9.07
C ALA A 113 -15.21 -11.64 9.35
N GLY A 114 -14.17 -11.26 8.60
CA GLY A 114 -12.77 -11.64 8.82
C GLY A 114 -12.07 -10.90 9.97
N GLY A 115 -12.77 -10.01 10.67
CA GLY A 115 -12.29 -9.34 11.88
C GLY A 115 -11.80 -7.92 11.70
N LEU A 116 -11.90 -7.34 10.49
CA LEU A 116 -11.62 -5.91 10.29
C LEU A 116 -12.82 -5.08 10.77
N SER A 117 -12.54 -3.96 11.43
CA SER A 117 -13.53 -2.89 11.58
C SER A 117 -13.65 -2.07 10.29
N ASP A 118 -14.76 -1.33 10.17
CA ASP A 118 -14.96 -0.35 9.09
C ASP A 118 -13.79 0.65 9.02
N ALA A 119 -13.31 1.07 10.19
CA ALA A 119 -12.30 2.11 10.30
C ALA A 119 -10.90 1.61 9.94
N GLU A 120 -10.55 0.38 10.34
CA GLU A 120 -9.34 -0.32 9.90
C GLU A 120 -9.34 -0.56 8.38
N TYR A 121 -10.49 -0.94 7.79
CA TYR A 121 -10.62 -1.07 6.34
C TYR A 121 -10.36 0.28 5.64
N VAL A 122 -10.98 1.36 6.11
CA VAL A 122 -10.80 2.71 5.53
C VAL A 122 -9.36 3.18 5.66
N GLU A 123 -8.71 2.98 6.81
CA GLU A 123 -7.31 3.36 6.99
C GLU A 123 -6.39 2.56 6.06
N THR A 124 -6.64 1.25 5.91
CA THR A 124 -5.93 0.38 4.97
C THR A 124 -6.03 0.92 3.54
N VAL A 125 -7.23 1.25 3.07
CA VAL A 125 -7.46 1.83 1.74
C VAL A 125 -6.68 3.14 1.56
N GLY A 126 -6.64 4.00 2.59
CA GLY A 126 -5.90 5.26 2.55
C GLY A 126 -4.38 5.07 2.43
N VAL A 127 -3.82 4.08 3.14
CA VAL A 127 -2.42 3.66 3.03
C VAL A 127 -2.14 3.18 1.60
N MET A 128 -2.94 2.25 1.10
CA MET A 128 -2.80 1.71 -0.25
C MET A 128 -2.86 2.80 -1.32
N ALA A 129 -3.84 3.71 -1.24
CA ALA A 129 -4.02 4.78 -2.20
C ALA A 129 -2.78 5.70 -2.25
N THR A 130 -2.19 5.99 -1.09
CA THR A 130 -0.95 6.78 -1.00
C THR A 130 0.21 6.08 -1.69
N VAL A 131 0.42 4.79 -1.42
CA VAL A 131 1.50 3.98 -2.01
C VAL A 131 1.31 3.88 -3.52
N ILE A 132 0.12 3.51 -3.97
CA ILE A 132 -0.20 3.33 -5.40
C ILE A 132 -0.01 4.65 -6.16
N ALA A 133 -0.47 5.79 -5.63
CA ALA A 133 -0.36 7.08 -6.30
C ALA A 133 1.11 7.49 -6.51
N ILE A 134 1.95 7.29 -5.50
CA ILE A 134 3.36 7.68 -5.52
C ILE A 134 4.17 6.71 -6.38
N ASP A 135 3.95 5.40 -6.25
CA ASP A 135 4.63 4.39 -7.05
C ASP A 135 4.26 4.51 -8.53
N SER A 136 2.98 4.73 -8.85
CA SER A 136 2.54 4.94 -10.24
C SER A 136 3.14 6.21 -10.84
N PHE A 137 3.37 7.25 -10.03
CA PHE A 137 4.08 8.45 -10.48
C PHE A 137 5.54 8.14 -10.82
N CYS A 138 6.24 7.36 -10.00
CA CYS A 138 7.60 6.89 -10.30
C CYS A 138 7.63 6.07 -11.59
N ASP A 139 6.74 5.09 -11.71
CA ASP A 139 6.68 4.18 -12.86
C ASP A 139 6.43 4.96 -14.16
N ALA A 140 5.47 5.91 -14.15
CA ALA A 140 5.16 6.75 -15.31
C ALA A 140 6.33 7.64 -15.75
N MET A 141 7.21 7.99 -14.79
CA MET A 141 8.39 8.82 -15.02
C MET A 141 9.65 7.99 -15.34
N GLY A 142 9.55 6.66 -15.36
CA GLY A 142 10.70 5.76 -15.52
C GLY A 142 11.68 5.82 -14.35
N LEU A 143 11.20 6.16 -13.15
CA LEU A 143 11.98 6.29 -11.94
C LEU A 143 11.88 5.04 -11.07
N PRO A 144 12.94 4.68 -10.33
CA PRO A 144 12.83 3.66 -9.31
C PRO A 144 11.83 4.10 -8.23
N ARG A 145 10.94 3.19 -7.83
CA ARG A 145 10.02 3.40 -6.70
C ARG A 145 10.82 3.70 -5.43
N HIS A 146 10.32 4.62 -4.60
CA HIS A 146 10.99 5.00 -3.36
C HIS A 146 11.01 3.85 -2.35
N ARG A 147 12.05 3.77 -1.53
CA ARG A 147 12.03 2.87 -0.37
C ARG A 147 10.93 3.31 0.60
N LEU A 148 10.25 2.33 1.20
CA LEU A 148 9.30 2.62 2.26
C LEU A 148 10.05 3.24 3.46
N PRO A 149 9.43 4.18 4.19
CA PRO A 149 10.05 4.75 5.38
C PRO A 149 10.07 3.71 6.51
N ALA A 150 10.94 3.92 7.49
CA ALA A 150 10.93 3.10 8.69
C ALA A 150 9.65 3.38 9.50
N PRO A 151 9.06 2.36 10.15
CA PRO A 151 7.96 2.57 11.07
C PRO A 151 8.45 3.35 12.30
N VAL A 152 7.61 4.27 12.77
CA VAL A 152 7.81 5.06 13.99
C VAL A 152 6.89 4.50 15.06
N ALA A 153 7.43 4.31 16.27
CA ALA A 153 6.64 3.87 17.42
C ALA A 153 5.63 4.97 17.83
N GLY A 154 4.46 4.54 18.29
CA GLY A 154 3.41 5.39 18.87
C GLY A 154 3.44 5.34 20.39
#